data_AF-A0A527IDP9-F1
#
_entry.id   AF-A0A527IDP9-F1
#
_cell.length_a   1.000
_cell.length_b   1.000
_cell.length_c   1.000
_cell.angle_alpha   90.00
_cell.angle_beta   90.00
_cell.angle_gamma   90.00
#
_symmetry.space_group_name_H-M   'P 1'
#
loop_
_entity.id
_entity.type
_entity.pdbx_description
1 polymer ?
#
loop_
_entity_poly.entity_id
_entity_poly.type
_entity_poly.pdbx_seq_one_letter_code
_entity_poly.pdbx_strand_id
1 'polypeptide(L)'
;SQKEQACLANGIYFEARSESVRGQAAVAQVILNRVRNPTYPNSICGVVYQNDSWFNRCQFSFACDGRKKRIDSPAAYKTAQE
;
A
#
# COMPACT_ATOMS: atom_id res chain seq x y z
N SER A 1 -1.85 -14.14 -5.39
CA SER A 1 -3.20 -14.16 -4.80
C SER A 1 -3.89 -12.86 -5.15
N GLN A 2 -5.18 -12.89 -5.52
CA GLN A 2 -5.96 -11.67 -5.82
C GLN A 2 -6.00 -10.72 -4.61
N LYS A 3 -6.08 -11.27 -3.39
CA LYS A 3 -6.05 -10.48 -2.14
C LYS A 3 -4.75 -9.70 -1.98
N GLU A 4 -3.62 -10.36 -2.21
CA GLU A 4 -2.29 -9.74 -2.10
C GLU A 4 -2.08 -8.65 -3.15
N GLN A 5 -2.56 -8.87 -4.38
CA GLN A 5 -2.55 -7.86 -5.45
C GLN A 5 -3.38 -6.63 -5.08
N ALA A 6 -4.58 -6.83 -4.52
CA ALA A 6 -5.42 -5.73 -4.05
C ALA A 6 -4.77 -4.94 -2.90
N CYS A 7 -4.08 -5.62 -1.97
CA CYS A 7 -3.33 -4.94 -0.91
C CYS A 7 -2.17 -4.11 -1.48
N LEU A 8 -1.42 -4.65 -2.44
CA LEU A 8 -0.34 -3.93 -3.10
C LEU A 8 -0.85 -2.67 -3.81
N ALA A 9 -1.91 -2.82 -4.62
CA ALA A 9 -2.51 -1.71 -5.36
C ALA A 9 -3.06 -0.62 -4.44
N ASN A 10 -3.71 -1.00 -3.33
CA ASN A 10 -4.14 -0.05 -2.32
C ASN A 10 -2.95 0.72 -1.72
N GLY A 11 -1.87 0.01 -1.33
CA GLY A 11 -0.67 0.64 -0.79
C GLY A 11 -0.04 1.64 -1.76
N ILE A 12 0.08 1.28 -3.04
CA ILE A 12 0.62 2.16 -4.07
C ILE A 12 -0.30 3.36 -4.32
N TYR A 13 -1.61 3.13 -4.48
CA TYR A 13 -2.56 4.19 -4.80
C TYR A 13 -2.65 5.23 -3.68
N PHE A 14 -2.82 4.80 -2.43
CA PHE A 14 -3.03 5.76 -1.35
C PHE A 14 -1.76 6.52 -0.96
N GLU A 15 -0.58 5.98 -1.24
CA GLU A 15 0.70 6.63 -0.92
C GLU A 15 1.29 7.42 -2.09
N ALA A 16 0.97 7.06 -3.34
CA ALA A 16 1.67 7.58 -4.51
C ALA A 16 0.81 7.76 -5.79
N ARG A 17 -0.53 7.77 -5.72
CA ARG A 17 -1.40 7.97 -6.92
C ARG A 17 -1.10 9.22 -7.76
N SER A 18 -0.51 10.25 -7.14
CA SER A 18 -0.16 11.52 -7.79
C SER A 18 1.30 11.58 -8.27
N GLU A 19 2.06 10.52 -8.01
CA GLU A 19 3.46 10.40 -8.43
C GLU A 19 3.57 9.81 -9.84
N SER A 20 4.75 10.00 -10.45
CA SER A 20 5.12 9.30 -11.67
C SER A 20 5.05 7.77 -11.51
N VAL A 21 4.97 7.03 -12.62
CA VAL A 21 5.04 5.55 -12.61
C VAL A 21 6.28 5.05 -11.85
N ARG A 22 7.41 5.76 -11.98
CA ARG A 22 8.63 5.44 -11.22
C ARG A 22 8.46 5.65 -9.71
N GLY A 23 7.73 6.68 -9.29
CA GLY A 23 7.40 6.92 -7.88
C GLY A 23 6.47 5.85 -7.31
N GLN A 24 5.45 5.45 -8.07
CA GLN A 24 4.57 4.33 -7.71
C GLN A 24 5.33 3.00 -7.60
N ALA A 25 6.21 2.71 -8.56
CA ALA A 25 7.08 1.55 -8.52
C ALA A 25 8.04 1.56 -7.33
N ALA A 26 8.49 2.74 -6.88
CA ALA A 26 9.32 2.85 -5.68
C ALA A 26 8.55 2.44 -4.41
N VAL A 27 7.29 2.85 -4.26
CA VAL A 27 6.44 2.40 -3.14
C VAL A 27 6.19 0.89 -3.19
N ALA A 28 5.91 0.35 -4.38
CA ALA A 28 5.77 -1.09 -4.58
C ALA A 28 7.04 -1.84 -4.13
N GLN A 29 8.22 -1.33 -4.52
CA GLN A 29 9.50 -1.91 -4.14
C GLN A 29 9.73 -1.87 -2.63
N VAL A 30 9.34 -0.79 -1.94
CA VAL A 30 9.41 -0.72 -0.47
C VAL A 30 8.55 -1.80 0.19
N ILE A 31 7.32 -2.00 -0.29
CA ILE A 31 6.42 -3.04 0.23
C ILE A 31 7.06 -4.43 0.04
N LEU A 32 7.55 -4.73 -1.16
CA LEU A 32 8.18 -6.02 -1.46
C LEU A 32 9.49 -6.24 -0.70
N ASN A 33 10.28 -5.19 -0.48
CA ASN A 33 11.48 -5.25 0.34
C ASN A 33 11.16 -5.57 1.80
N ARG A 34 10.08 -5.00 2.35
CA ARG A 34 9.60 -5.33 3.70
C ARG A 34 9.13 -6.78 3.78
N VAL A 35 8.35 -7.27 2.81
CA VAL A 35 7.93 -8.67 2.77
C VAL A 35 9.12 -9.65 2.81
N ARG A 36 10.24 -9.29 2.17
CA ARG A 36 11.48 -10.10 2.16
C ARG A 36 12.30 -9.99 3.44
N ASN A 37 12.05 -9.00 4.28
CA ASN A 37 12.82 -8.78 5.50
C ASN A 37 12.14 -9.48 6.69
N PRO A 38 12.82 -10.41 7.40
CA PRO A 38 12.26 -11.15 8.54
C PRO A 38 11.73 -10.30 9.69
N THR A 39 12.11 -9.02 9.80
CA THR A 39 11.58 -8.11 10.84
C THR A 39 10.15 -7.63 10.56
N TYR A 40 9.61 -7.91 9.37
CA TYR A 40 8.28 -7.50 8.94
C TYR A 40 7.38 -8.71 8.66
N PRO A 41 6.05 -8.51 8.54
CA PRO A 41 5.15 -9.56 8.11
C PRO A 41 5.54 -10.15 6.75
N ASN A 42 5.35 -11.46 6.58
CA ASN A 42 5.75 -12.21 5.38
C ASN A 42 4.71 -12.18 4.25
N SER A 43 3.75 -11.24 4.27
CA SER A 43 2.73 -11.05 3.24
C SER A 43 2.57 -9.57 2.92
N ILE A 44 2.17 -9.26 1.68
CA ILE A 44 1.92 -7.90 1.22
C ILE A 44 0.82 -7.27 2.08
N CYS A 45 -0.30 -7.98 2.28
CA CYS A 45 -1.37 -7.46 3.13
C CYS A 45 -0.90 -7.23 4.56
N GLY A 46 -0.08 -8.12 5.12
CA GLY A 46 0.48 -7.96 6.45
C GLY A 46 1.37 -6.71 6.56
N VAL A 47 2.17 -6.42 5.55
CA VAL A 47 3.03 -5.22 5.49
C VAL A 47 2.21 -3.94 5.28
N VAL A 48 1.25 -3.96 4.35
CA VAL A 48 0.44 -2.78 3.99
C VAL A 48 -0.45 -2.34 5.15
N TYR A 49 -1.02 -3.30 5.89
CA TYR A 49 -1.91 -3.04 7.02
C TYR A 49 -1.25 -3.27 8.38
N GLN A 50 0.09 -3.25 8.44
CA GLN A 50 0.81 -3.42 9.70
C GLN A 50 0.44 -2.28 10.66
N ASN A 51 -0.01 -2.64 11.87
CA ASN A 51 -0.48 -1.75 12.94
C ASN A 51 -1.67 -0.86 12.55
N ASP A 52 -2.55 -1.31 11.65
CA ASP A 52 -3.74 -0.57 11.23
C ASP A 52 -4.76 -0.28 12.36
N SER A 53 -4.71 -1.07 13.44
CA SER A 53 -5.50 -0.85 14.66
C SER A 53 -4.98 0.31 15.53
N TRP A 54 -3.80 0.86 15.26
CA TRP A 54 -3.19 1.93 16.05
C TRP A 54 -3.27 3.26 15.30
N PHE A 55 -4.11 4.18 15.79
CA PHE A 55 -4.32 5.49 15.17
C PHE A 55 -2.98 6.24 14.96
N ASN A 56 -2.72 6.63 13.71
CA ASN A 56 -1.49 7.29 13.26
C ASN A 56 -0.17 6.57 13.61
N ARG A 57 -0.20 5.24 13.82
CA ARG A 57 1.00 4.42 14.09
C ARG A 57 1.10 3.18 13.19
N CYS A 58 0.41 3.20 12.06
CA CYS A 58 0.49 2.19 11.01
C CYS A 58 1.72 2.39 10.12
N GLN A 59 2.11 1.31 9.45
CA GLN A 59 3.23 1.34 8.52
C GLN A 59 2.97 2.22 7.30
N PHE A 60 1.72 2.30 6.85
CA PHE A 60 1.26 3.18 5.77
C PHE A 60 0.07 3.98 6.27
N SER A 61 0.19 5.31 6.23
CA SER A 61 -0.69 6.23 6.95
C SER A 61 -2.18 6.03 6.63
N PHE A 62 -2.52 5.75 5.36
CA PHE A 62 -3.89 5.54 4.92
C PHE A 62 -4.62 4.37 5.61
N ALA A 63 -3.87 3.44 6.21
CA ALA A 63 -4.43 2.30 6.90
C ALA A 63 -5.12 2.70 8.22
N CYS A 64 -4.61 3.74 8.90
CA CYS A 64 -4.99 4.12 10.27
C CYS A 64 -5.21 5.63 10.50
N ASP A 65 -5.26 6.44 9.44
CA ASP A 65 -5.48 7.91 9.53
C ASP A 65 -6.94 8.31 9.81
N GLY A 66 -7.86 7.34 9.90
CA GLY A 66 -9.28 7.55 10.14
C GLY A 66 -10.05 8.10 8.93
N ARG A 67 -9.41 8.27 7.77
CA ARG A 67 -10.06 8.74 6.55
C ARG A 67 -10.76 7.60 5.84
N LYS A 68 -11.87 7.91 5.15
CA LYS A 68 -12.57 6.92 4.32
C LYS A 68 -11.69 6.57 3.11
N LYS A 69 -11.38 5.29 2.95
CA LYS A 69 -10.59 4.74 1.84
C LYS A 69 -11.41 4.77 0.55
N ARG A 70 -11.37 5.91 -0.16
CA ARG A 70 -12.09 6.13 -1.42
C ARG A 70 -11.14 6.18 -2.61
N ILE A 71 -11.49 5.44 -3.66
CA ILE A 71 -10.78 5.47 -4.93
C ILE A 71 -11.49 6.48 -5.83
N ASP A 72 -11.09 7.75 -5.73
CA ASP A 72 -11.67 8.83 -6.53
C ASP A 72 -11.10 8.93 -7.96
N SER A 73 -9.99 8.23 -8.25
CA SER A 73 -9.37 8.16 -9.58
C SER A 73 -9.21 6.71 -10.04
N PRO A 74 -10.18 6.18 -10.84
CA PRO A 74 -10.09 4.83 -11.40
C PRO A 74 -8.87 4.64 -12.29
N ALA A 75 -8.46 5.67 -13.04
CA ALA A 75 -7.29 5.61 -13.90
C ALA A 75 -5.99 5.43 -13.10
N ALA A 76 -5.80 6.21 -12.03
CA ALA A 76 -4.62 6.05 -11.18
C ALA A 76 -4.65 4.73 -10.39
N TYR A 77 -5.83 4.25 -10.00
CA TYR A 77 -5.94 2.93 -9.37
C TYR A 77 -5.59 1.80 -10.33
N LYS A 78 -5.97 1.91 -11.61
CA LYS A 78 -5.54 0.96 -12.64
C LYS A 78 -4.02 0.92 -12.76
N THR A 79 -3.35 2.07 -12.79
CA THR A 79 -1.87 2.12 -12.79
C THR A 79 -1.28 1.45 -11.55
N ALA A 80 -1.89 1.62 -10.38
CA ALA A 80 -1.45 0.94 -9.16
C ALA A 80 -1.66 -0.58 -9.17
N GLN A 81 -2.50 -1.10 -10.07
CA GLN A 81 -2.73 -2.55 -10.25
C GLN A 81 -1.77 -3.21 -11.23
N GLU A 82 -1.02 -2.41 -12.00
CA GLU A 82 -0.03 -2.86 -12.99
C GLU A 82 1.34 -3.14 -12.33
#